data_AF-A0A373A6J5-F1
#
_entry.id   AF-A0A373A6J5-F1
#
_cell.length_a   1.000
_cell.length_b   1.000
_cell.length_c   1.000
_cell.angle_alpha   90.00
_cell.angle_beta   90.00
_cell.angle_gamma   90.00
#
_symmetry.space_group_name_H-M   'P 1'
#
loop_
_entity.id
_entity.type
_entity.pdbx_description
1 polymer ?
#
loop_
_entity_poly.entity_id
_entity_poly.type
_entity_poly.pdbx_seq_one_letter_code
_entity_poly.pdbx_strand_id
1 'polypeptide(L)'
;MGPPSRTAAEAEAESEAAARLDSAWEWWGAAIEDAQEGHWIRTPVERRVMDDLAAATVGLGYLDPSVELPLRNRLCRIATWAGTVRLAARAGGWELAPVTGAAPPRPAGMAELLSAVHAVGEQGEAWLRRLPADGPPPPRALAGCETFLFGPGSAEDLRQFFYD
;
A
#
# COMPACT_ATOMS: atom_id res chain seq x y z
N MET A 1 23.23 -22.94 -16.24
CA MET A 1 21.93 -22.24 -16.21
C MET A 1 22.13 -20.93 -16.92
N GLY A 2 21.52 -20.76 -18.11
CA GLY A 2 21.46 -19.44 -18.75
C GLY A 2 20.50 -18.54 -17.97
N PRO A 3 20.69 -17.20 -17.99
CA PRO A 3 19.75 -16.28 -17.36
C PRO A 3 18.34 -16.43 -17.98
N PRO A 4 17.27 -16.24 -17.20
CA PRO A 4 15.91 -16.30 -17.73
C PRO A 4 15.74 -15.30 -18.88
N SER A 5 14.95 -15.68 -19.89
CA SER A 5 14.56 -14.76 -20.96
C SER A 5 13.82 -13.57 -20.36
N ARG A 6 13.97 -12.37 -20.96
CA ARG A 6 13.37 -11.13 -20.46
C ARG A 6 11.87 -11.25 -20.16
N THR A 7 11.15 -12.03 -20.97
CA THR A 7 9.72 -12.34 -20.81
C THR A 7 9.39 -13.16 -19.57
N ALA A 8 10.27 -14.07 -19.14
CA ALA A 8 10.05 -14.88 -17.94
C ALA A 8 10.28 -14.04 -16.67
N ALA A 9 11.30 -13.17 -16.67
CA ALA A 9 11.56 -12.24 -15.58
C ALA A 9 10.46 -11.18 -15.42
N GLU A 10 9.93 -10.67 -16.54
CA GLU A 10 8.77 -9.76 -16.55
C GLU A 10 7.53 -10.43 -15.93
N ALA A 11 7.23 -11.68 -16.31
CA ALA A 11 6.10 -12.43 -15.77
C ALA A 11 6.25 -12.79 -14.28
N GLU A 12 7.47 -13.12 -13.84
CA GLU A 12 7.77 -13.38 -12.43
C GLU A 12 7.61 -12.11 -11.59
N ALA A 13 8.11 -10.97 -12.07
CA ALA A 13 7.94 -9.68 -11.39
C ALA A 13 6.48 -9.23 -11.32
N GLU A 14 5.68 -9.49 -12.38
CA GLU A 14 4.24 -9.27 -12.36
C GLU A 14 3.55 -10.17 -11.33
N SER A 15 3.91 -11.46 -11.28
CA SER A 15 3.36 -12.42 -10.31
C SER A 15 3.72 -12.04 -8.86
N GLU A 16 4.94 -11.57 -8.60
CA GLU A 16 5.35 -11.14 -7.26
C GLU A 16 4.58 -9.89 -6.82
N ALA A 17 4.45 -8.90 -7.69
CA ALA A 17 3.72 -7.67 -7.39
C ALA A 17 2.22 -7.95 -7.19
N ALA A 18 1.64 -8.85 -7.98
CA ALA A 18 0.26 -9.30 -7.80
C ALA A 18 0.06 -10.02 -6.46
N ALA A 19 0.91 -11.00 -6.14
CA ALA A 19 0.81 -11.74 -4.87
C ALA A 19 0.97 -10.81 -3.64
N ARG A 20 1.85 -9.81 -3.73
CA ARG A 20 2.00 -8.78 -2.69
C ARG A 20 0.75 -7.92 -2.54
N LEU A 21 0.13 -7.52 -3.66
CA LEU A 21 -1.11 -6.73 -3.65
C LEU A 21 -2.29 -7.54 -3.08
N ASP A 22 -2.43 -8.81 -3.46
CA ASP A 22 -3.48 -9.68 -2.95
C ASP A 22 -3.34 -9.87 -1.43
N SER A 23 -2.13 -10.14 -0.95
CA SER A 23 -1.85 -10.24 0.48
C SER A 23 -2.13 -8.92 1.22
N ALA A 24 -1.79 -7.77 0.61
CA ALA A 24 -2.08 -6.47 1.20
C ALA A 24 -3.60 -6.23 1.33
N TRP A 25 -4.40 -6.62 0.34
CA TRP A 25 -5.86 -6.55 0.43
C TRP A 25 -6.42 -7.44 1.54
N GLU A 26 -5.89 -8.65 1.72
CA GLU A 26 -6.31 -9.54 2.81
C GLU A 26 -6.04 -8.91 4.19
N TRP A 27 -4.85 -8.34 4.38
CA TRP A 27 -4.46 -7.69 5.64
C TRP A 27 -5.26 -6.41 5.91
N TRP A 28 -5.47 -5.60 4.87
CA TRP A 28 -6.34 -4.43 4.94
C TRP A 28 -7.77 -4.85 5.32
N GLY A 29 -8.34 -5.81 4.60
CA GLY A 29 -9.70 -6.31 4.83
C GLY A 29 -9.88 -6.81 6.25
N ALA A 30 -8.90 -7.57 6.77
CA ALA A 30 -8.91 -8.04 8.14
C ALA A 30 -9.00 -6.92 9.18
N ALA A 31 -8.20 -5.86 9.03
CA ALA A 31 -8.23 -4.73 9.96
C ALA A 31 -9.55 -3.94 9.86
N ILE A 32 -10.11 -3.79 8.67
CA ILE A 32 -11.42 -3.14 8.49
C ILE A 32 -12.55 -3.99 9.09
N GLU A 33 -12.56 -5.30 8.86
CA GLU A 33 -13.54 -6.23 9.42
C GLU A 33 -13.51 -6.20 10.95
N ASP A 34 -12.33 -6.33 11.57
CA ASP A 34 -12.20 -6.32 13.03
C ASP A 34 -12.58 -4.96 13.64
N ALA A 35 -12.40 -3.85 12.91
CA ALA A 35 -12.91 -2.57 13.33
C ALA A 35 -14.45 -2.49 13.27
N GLN A 36 -15.07 -3.01 12.20
CA GLN A 36 -16.52 -3.02 12.01
C GLN A 36 -17.23 -3.96 12.98
N GLU A 37 -16.62 -5.08 13.32
CA GLU A 37 -17.12 -6.04 14.32
C GLU A 37 -16.87 -5.58 15.76
N GLY A 38 -16.14 -4.49 15.95
CA GLY A 38 -15.82 -3.92 17.27
C GLY A 38 -14.71 -4.66 18.02
N HIS A 39 -13.97 -5.55 17.36
CA HIS A 39 -12.79 -6.22 17.90
C HIS A 39 -11.59 -5.28 18.01
N TRP A 40 -11.51 -4.27 17.14
CA TRP A 40 -10.54 -3.19 17.21
C TRP A 40 -11.22 -1.83 17.33
N ILE A 41 -11.19 -1.27 18.55
CA ILE A 41 -11.64 0.10 18.82
C ILE A 41 -10.43 1.01 18.80
N ARG A 42 -10.38 1.91 17.81
CA ARG A 42 -9.28 2.85 17.65
C ARG A 42 -9.14 3.78 18.86
N THR A 43 -7.92 3.89 19.35
CA THR A 43 -7.51 4.87 20.35
C THR A 43 -7.48 6.29 19.75
N PRO A 44 -7.47 7.35 20.58
CA PRO A 44 -7.29 8.72 20.08
C PRO A 44 -5.99 8.93 19.29
N VAL A 45 -4.93 8.18 19.63
CA VAL A 45 -3.65 8.23 18.92
C VAL A 45 -3.78 7.62 17.53
N GLU A 46 -4.39 6.44 17.42
CA GLU A 46 -4.61 5.78 16.12
C GLU A 46 -5.46 6.64 15.20
N ARG A 47 -6.56 7.22 15.70
CA ARG A 47 -7.38 8.17 14.91
C ARG A 47 -6.55 9.33 14.37
N ARG A 48 -5.75 9.98 15.22
CA ARG A 48 -4.88 11.08 14.79
C ARG A 48 -3.84 10.64 13.77
N VAL A 49 -3.22 9.47 13.94
CA VAL A 49 -2.23 8.99 12.98
C VAL A 49 -2.88 8.69 11.63
N MET A 50 -4.09 8.15 11.60
CA MET A 50 -4.84 7.98 10.35
C MET A 50 -5.14 9.32 9.67
N ASP A 51 -5.50 10.33 10.47
CA ASP A 51 -5.71 11.71 9.97
C ASP A 51 -4.44 12.28 9.34
N ASP A 52 -3.31 12.12 10.04
CA ASP A 52 -2.00 12.61 9.59
C ASP A 52 -1.50 11.84 8.36
N LEU A 53 -1.73 10.53 8.30
CA LEU A 53 -1.42 9.70 7.13
C LEU A 53 -2.20 10.16 5.90
N ALA A 54 -3.51 10.32 6.03
CA ALA A 54 -4.34 10.85 4.94
C ALA A 54 -3.87 12.25 4.53
N ALA A 55 -3.62 13.16 5.47
CA ALA A 55 -3.15 14.51 5.15
C ALA A 55 -1.79 14.52 4.43
N ALA A 56 -0.86 13.65 4.83
CA ALA A 56 0.46 13.53 4.22
C ALA A 56 0.40 12.98 2.78
N THR A 57 -0.69 12.32 2.40
CA THR A 57 -0.86 11.68 1.08
C THR A 57 -1.91 12.36 0.21
N VAL A 58 -2.80 13.19 0.77
CA VAL A 58 -3.83 13.99 0.08
C VAL A 58 -3.28 14.92 -1.00
N GLY A 59 -2.00 15.32 -0.93
CA GLY A 59 -1.30 16.07 -1.99
C GLY A 59 -0.93 15.24 -3.22
N LEU A 60 -1.17 13.92 -3.18
CA LEU A 60 -0.93 12.98 -4.27
C LEU A 60 -2.27 12.61 -4.96
N GLY A 61 -3.37 12.50 -4.21
CA GLY A 61 -4.65 11.90 -4.61
C GLY A 61 -5.44 12.57 -5.73
N TYR A 62 -5.83 13.84 -5.58
CA TYR A 62 -6.77 14.46 -6.53
C TYR A 62 -6.06 15.22 -7.65
N LEU A 63 -5.53 14.45 -8.60
CA LEU A 63 -5.31 14.98 -9.93
C LEU A 63 -6.58 14.72 -10.73
N ASP A 64 -6.98 15.72 -11.51
CA ASP A 64 -8.01 15.55 -12.53
C ASP A 64 -7.73 14.22 -13.27
N PRO A 65 -8.68 13.27 -13.33
CA PRO A 65 -8.47 11.98 -13.98
C PRO A 65 -8.03 12.09 -15.46
N SER A 66 -8.24 13.25 -16.08
CA SER A 66 -7.77 13.56 -17.44
C SER A 66 -6.28 13.93 -17.52
N VAL A 67 -5.62 14.21 -16.39
CA VAL A 67 -4.19 14.54 -16.32
C VAL A 67 -3.37 13.26 -16.22
N GLU A 68 -2.79 12.87 -17.35
CA GLU A 68 -1.82 11.78 -17.37
C GLU A 68 -0.52 12.21 -16.69
N LEU A 69 -0.19 11.54 -15.58
CA LEU A 69 1.06 11.76 -14.89
C LEU A 69 2.22 11.02 -15.57
N PRO A 70 3.41 11.64 -15.66
CA PRO A 70 4.63 10.92 -16.00
C PRO A 70 4.83 9.70 -15.08
N LEU A 71 5.28 8.58 -15.64
CA LEU A 71 5.48 7.32 -14.90
C LEU A 71 6.26 7.51 -13.59
N ARG A 72 7.35 8.29 -13.62
CA ARG A 72 8.15 8.56 -12.43
C ARG A 72 7.33 9.22 -11.32
N ASN A 73 6.41 10.13 -11.67
CA ASN A 73 5.55 10.80 -10.68
C ASN A 73 4.54 9.81 -10.09
N ARG A 74 3.92 8.95 -10.92
CA ARG A 74 3.03 7.88 -10.44
C ARG A 74 3.73 6.98 -9.43
N LEU A 75 4.96 6.55 -9.74
CA LEU A 75 5.74 5.71 -8.83
C LEU A 75 6.19 6.44 -7.57
N CYS A 76 6.56 7.73 -7.67
CA CYS A 76 6.83 8.55 -6.48
C CYS A 76 5.63 8.64 -5.56
N ARG A 77 4.41 8.79 -6.11
CA ARG A 77 3.19 8.81 -5.29
C ARG A 77 3.01 7.52 -4.50
N ILE A 78 3.16 6.37 -5.15
CA ILE A 78 3.07 5.06 -4.50
C ILE A 78 4.16 4.93 -3.43
N ALA A 79 5.41 5.23 -3.78
CA ALA A 79 6.56 5.10 -2.89
C ALA A 79 6.48 6.00 -1.64
N THR A 80 5.85 7.17 -1.72
CA THR A 80 5.66 8.06 -0.57
C THR A 80 4.96 7.37 0.60
N TRP A 81 4.01 6.47 0.31
CA TRP A 81 3.30 5.72 1.35
C TRP A 81 4.23 4.89 2.21
N ALA A 82 5.23 4.22 1.65
CA ALA A 82 6.18 3.44 2.46
C ALA A 82 6.93 4.33 3.46
N GLY A 83 7.42 5.48 3.03
CA GLY A 83 8.10 6.44 3.90
C GLY A 83 7.20 6.96 5.02
N THR A 84 5.99 7.41 4.67
CA THR A 84 5.03 7.95 5.63
C THR A 84 4.56 6.89 6.63
N VAL A 85 4.28 5.67 6.16
CA VAL A 85 3.87 4.56 7.04
C VAL A 85 5.00 4.13 7.98
N ARG A 86 6.26 4.09 7.52
CA ARG A 86 7.40 3.81 8.42
C ARG A 86 7.52 4.84 9.55
N LEU A 87 7.25 6.12 9.25
CA LEU A 87 7.25 7.18 10.27
C LEU A 87 6.08 7.01 11.25
N ALA A 88 4.87 6.75 10.73
CA ALA A 88 3.68 6.49 11.55
C ALA A 88 3.88 5.27 12.48
N ALA A 89 4.35 4.15 11.92
CA ALA A 89 4.66 2.91 12.63
C ALA A 89 5.62 3.17 13.81
N ARG A 90 6.73 3.87 13.55
CA ARG A 90 7.71 4.22 14.57
C ARG A 90 7.14 5.16 15.64
N ALA A 91 6.33 6.13 15.25
CA ALA A 91 5.76 7.10 16.18
C ALA A 91 4.73 6.47 17.13
N GLY A 92 3.96 5.47 16.67
CA GLY A 92 2.99 4.77 17.49
C GLY A 92 3.45 3.43 18.08
N GLY A 93 4.70 3.02 17.81
CA GLY A 93 5.24 1.76 18.33
C GLY A 93 4.64 0.51 17.69
N TRP A 94 4.15 0.61 16.45
CA TRP A 94 3.62 -0.52 15.70
C TRP A 94 4.73 -1.20 14.89
N GLU A 95 4.81 -2.53 15.00
CA GLU A 95 5.74 -3.33 14.20
C GLU A 95 5.14 -3.62 12.83
N LEU A 96 5.88 -3.29 11.76
CA LEU A 96 5.46 -3.58 10.39
C LEU A 96 5.88 -5.00 10.03
N ALA A 97 4.91 -5.83 9.66
CA ALA A 97 5.13 -7.22 9.29
C ALA A 97 5.20 -7.38 7.76
N PRO A 98 5.97 -8.36 7.25
CA PRO A 98 5.89 -8.75 5.85
C PRO A 98 4.55 -9.42 5.55
N VAL A 99 3.78 -8.87 4.61
CA VAL A 99 2.44 -9.38 4.29
C VAL A 99 2.45 -10.51 3.25
N THR A 100 3.43 -10.53 2.33
CA THR A 100 3.44 -11.45 1.19
C THR A 100 3.50 -12.91 1.65
N GLY A 101 2.45 -13.68 1.33
CA GLY A 101 2.37 -15.11 1.65
C GLY A 101 2.08 -15.40 3.13
N ALA A 102 1.69 -14.40 3.91
CA ALA A 102 1.30 -14.53 5.31
C ALA A 102 -0.17 -14.14 5.48
N ALA A 103 -0.91 -14.90 6.29
CA ALA A 103 -2.26 -14.50 6.70
C ALA A 103 -2.19 -13.40 7.77
N PRO A 104 -3.13 -12.44 7.80
CA PRO A 104 -3.16 -11.42 8.83
C PRO A 104 -3.45 -12.04 10.21
N PRO A 105 -2.70 -11.65 11.26
CA PRO A 105 -3.07 -11.95 12.64
C PRO A 105 -4.48 -11.46 12.96
N ARG A 106 -5.21 -12.21 13.79
CA ARG A 106 -6.54 -11.84 14.29
C ARG A 106 -6.57 -11.82 15.82
N PRO A 107 -7.15 -10.80 16.47
CA PRO A 107 -7.76 -9.62 15.85
C PRO A 107 -6.70 -8.71 15.19
N ALA A 108 -7.03 -8.16 14.03
CA ALA A 108 -6.22 -7.23 13.26
C ALA A 108 -6.49 -5.80 13.70
N GLY A 109 -5.43 -4.99 13.80
CA GLY A 109 -5.51 -3.60 14.22
C GLY A 109 -4.64 -2.66 13.39
N MET A 110 -4.14 -1.61 14.04
CA MET A 110 -3.35 -0.58 13.37
C MET A 110 -2.07 -1.15 12.75
N ALA A 111 -1.40 -2.10 13.39
CA ALA A 111 -0.17 -2.69 12.87
C ALA A 111 -0.43 -3.46 11.57
N GLU A 112 -1.51 -4.23 11.50
CA GLU A 112 -1.91 -5.00 10.31
C GLU A 112 -2.33 -4.06 9.17
N LEU A 113 -3.12 -3.03 9.49
CA LEU A 113 -3.53 -1.99 8.53
C LEU A 113 -2.30 -1.28 7.93
N LEU A 114 -1.36 -0.85 8.78
CA LEU A 114 -0.13 -0.18 8.33
C LEU A 114 0.77 -1.14 7.53
N SER A 115 0.85 -2.41 7.92
CA SER A 115 1.65 -3.42 7.19
C SER A 115 1.13 -3.61 5.77
N ALA A 116 -0.20 -3.65 5.58
CA ALA A 116 -0.82 -3.72 4.27
C ALA A 116 -0.44 -2.52 3.38
N VAL A 117 -0.63 -1.30 3.89
CA VAL A 117 -0.32 -0.06 3.15
C VAL A 117 1.17 0.06 2.86
N HIS A 118 2.01 -0.31 3.83
CA HIS A 118 3.46 -0.29 3.68
C HIS A 118 3.93 -1.19 2.54
N ALA A 119 3.42 -2.42 2.46
CA ALA A 119 3.82 -3.37 1.44
C ALA A 119 3.57 -2.85 0.01
N VAL A 120 2.43 -2.19 -0.21
CA VAL A 120 2.12 -1.57 -1.50
C VAL A 120 3.05 -0.37 -1.78
N GLY A 121 3.33 0.46 -0.77
CA GLY A 121 4.29 1.54 -0.89
C GLY A 121 5.71 1.05 -1.23
N GLU A 122 6.16 -0.04 -0.60
CA GLU A 122 7.49 -0.64 -0.81
C GLU A 122 7.65 -1.15 -2.24
N GLN A 123 6.57 -1.65 -2.85
CA GLN A 123 6.56 -2.00 -4.27
C GLN A 123 6.89 -0.79 -5.15
N GLY A 124 6.34 0.38 -4.83
CA GLY A 124 6.68 1.65 -5.49
C GLY A 124 8.15 2.03 -5.33
N GLU A 125 8.70 1.91 -4.12
CA GLU A 125 10.13 2.15 -3.88
C GLU A 125 11.02 1.17 -4.66
N ALA A 126 10.62 -0.10 -4.74
CA ALA A 126 11.34 -1.13 -5.48
C ALA A 126 11.38 -0.81 -6.98
N TRP A 127 10.27 -0.39 -7.57
CA TRP A 127 10.22 0.04 -8.98
C TRP A 127 11.05 1.29 -9.24
N LEU A 128 10.99 2.31 -8.37
CA LEU A 128 11.81 3.51 -8.51
C LEU A 128 13.31 3.22 -8.47
N ARG A 129 13.75 2.33 -7.56
CA ARG A 129 15.16 1.95 -7.41
C ARG A 129 15.74 1.28 -8.65
N ARG A 130 14.90 0.58 -9.41
CA ARG A 130 15.32 -0.18 -10.60
C ARG A 130 15.12 0.58 -11.91
N LEU A 131 14.56 1.79 -11.87
CA LEU A 131 14.45 2.64 -13.05
C LEU A 131 15.78 3.37 -13.34
N PRO A 132 16.19 3.49 -14.62
CA PRO A 132 15.53 2.98 -15.82
C PRO A 132 15.92 1.54 -16.22
N ALA A 133 16.78 0.87 -15.43
CA ALA A 133 17.42 -0.41 -15.79
C ALA A 133 16.43 -1.52 -16.15
N ASP A 134 15.34 -1.66 -15.39
CA ASP A 134 14.34 -2.72 -15.58
C ASP A 134 13.17 -2.29 -16.48
N GLY A 135 13.18 -1.05 -16.98
CA GLY A 135 12.04 -0.49 -17.71
C GLY A 135 10.83 -0.19 -16.82
N PRO A 136 9.66 0.10 -17.43
CA PRO A 136 8.44 0.39 -16.69
C PRO A 136 7.91 -0.87 -15.97
N PRO A 137 7.25 -0.72 -14.81
CA PRO A 137 6.60 -1.85 -14.15
C PRO A 137 5.43 -2.39 -14.99
N PRO A 138 5.00 -3.65 -14.72
CA PRO A 138 3.83 -4.23 -15.36
C PRO A 138 2.59 -3.32 -15.18
N PRO A 139 1.87 -2.95 -16.27
CA PRO A 139 0.77 -2.00 -16.18
C PRO A 139 -0.36 -2.41 -15.22
N ARG A 140 -0.67 -3.72 -15.15
CA ARG A 140 -1.70 -4.25 -14.25
C ARG A 140 -1.30 -4.12 -12.78
N ALA A 141 -0.06 -4.46 -12.45
CA ALA A 141 0.46 -4.31 -11.10
C ALA A 141 0.46 -2.83 -10.67
N LEU A 142 0.90 -1.93 -11.56
CA LEU A 142 0.87 -0.48 -11.30
C LEU A 142 -0.56 0.01 -11.03
N ALA A 143 -1.52 -0.32 -11.90
CA ALA A 143 -2.92 0.06 -11.73
C ALA A 143 -3.54 -0.53 -10.45
N GLY A 144 -3.14 -1.74 -10.06
CA GLY A 144 -3.58 -2.38 -8.82
C GLY A 144 -3.10 -1.63 -7.58
N CYS A 145 -1.80 -1.26 -7.52
CA CYS A 145 -1.27 -0.44 -6.43
C CYS A 145 -1.93 0.94 -6.37
N GLU A 146 -2.19 1.57 -7.52
CA GLU A 146 -2.91 2.84 -7.57
C GLU A 146 -4.34 2.73 -7.09
N THR A 147 -5.02 1.62 -7.42
CA THR A 147 -6.37 1.36 -6.93
C THR A 147 -6.40 1.16 -5.42
N PHE A 148 -5.45 0.40 -4.87
CA PHE A 148 -5.31 0.17 -3.42
C PHE A 148 -5.06 1.46 -2.65
N LEU A 149 -4.25 2.37 -3.20
CA LEU A 149 -3.82 3.58 -2.49
C LEU A 149 -4.70 4.80 -2.76
N PHE A 150 -5.23 4.95 -3.97
CA PHE A 150 -5.86 6.19 -4.47
C PHE A 150 -7.27 5.97 -5.08
N GLY A 151 -7.73 4.72 -5.19
CA GLY A 151 -9.05 4.41 -5.73
C GLY A 151 -10.20 4.76 -4.75
N PRO A 152 -11.47 4.70 -5.20
CA PRO A 152 -12.60 4.76 -4.28
C PRO A 152 -12.54 3.61 -3.27
N GLY A 153 -12.68 3.91 -1.98
CA GLY A 153 -12.56 2.92 -0.91
C GLY A 153 -11.12 2.44 -0.70
N SER A 154 -10.15 3.29 -0.99
CA SER A 154 -8.71 3.01 -0.84
C SER A 154 -8.13 3.48 0.50
N ALA A 155 -6.81 3.35 0.63
CA ALA A 155 -6.02 3.98 1.69
C ALA A 155 -6.23 5.50 1.82
N GLU A 156 -6.51 6.25 0.76
CA GLU A 156 -6.85 7.67 0.88
C GLU A 156 -8.22 7.90 1.53
N ASP A 157 -9.14 6.96 1.37
CA ASP A 157 -10.48 6.99 1.95
C ASP A 157 -10.57 6.37 3.36
N LEU A 158 -9.42 6.11 4.00
CA LEU A 158 -9.31 5.45 5.32
C LEU A 158 -10.35 5.90 6.33
N ARG A 159 -10.63 7.21 6.41
CA ARG A 159 -11.62 7.76 7.36
C ARG A 159 -13.04 7.24 7.15
N GLN A 160 -13.43 6.94 5.92
CA GLN A 160 -14.79 6.55 5.56
C GLN A 160 -15.15 5.15 6.06
N PHE A 161 -14.14 4.31 6.34
CA PHE A 161 -14.34 2.92 6.74
C PHE A 161 -14.70 2.72 8.21
N PHE A 162 -14.54 3.75 9.03
CA PHE A 162 -14.71 3.64 10.46
C PHE A 162 -15.80 4.60 10.92
N TYR A 163 -16.88 4.02 11.47
CA TYR A 163 -17.91 4.76 12.15
C TYR A 163 -17.42 5.06 13.58
N ASP A 164 -17.23 6.34 13.91
CA ASP A 164 -16.99 6.80 15.28
C ASP A 164 -18.31 7.04 16.04
#